data_AF-A0A4W5KCH9-F1
#
_entry.id   AF-A0A4W5KCH9-F1
#
_cell.length_a   1.000
_cell.length_b   1.000
_cell.length_c   1.000
_cell.angle_alpha   90.00
_cell.angle_beta   90.00
_cell.angle_gamma   90.00
#
_symmetry.space_group_name_H-M   'P 1'
#
loop_
_entity.id
_entity.type
_entity.pdbx_description
1 polymer ?
#
loop_
_entity_poly.entity_id
_entity_poly.type
_entity_poly.pdbx_seq_one_letter_code
_entity_poly.pdbx_strand_id
1 'polypeptide(L)' 'MNQTVLSAHVAIDDLVDAQTVLRDMTQTCFSNYNFHSVTIQLEQQADQKPGCSLCEDPKM' A
#
# COMPACT_ATOMS: atom_id res chain seq x y z
N MET A 1 -17.57 17.06 -7.52
CA MET A 1 -16.10 17.04 -7.33
C MET A 1 -15.74 15.62 -6.95
N ASN A 2 -14.98 14.92 -7.79
CA ASN A 2 -14.64 13.53 -7.54
C ASN A 2 -13.21 13.52 -6.98
N GLN A 3 -13.07 13.12 -5.72
CA GLN A 3 -11.78 13.02 -5.06
C GLN A 3 -11.25 11.60 -5.21
N THR A 4 -10.19 11.42 -5.99
CA THR A 4 -9.56 10.11 -6.16
C THR A 4 -8.80 9.76 -4.89
N VAL A 5 -9.10 8.60 -4.30
CA VAL A 5 -8.42 8.11 -3.10
C VAL A 5 -7.77 6.77 -3.39
N LEU A 6 -6.62 6.52 -2.76
CA LEU A 6 -5.91 5.23 -2.82
C LEU A 6 -5.82 4.65 -1.42
N SER A 7 -6.15 3.38 -1.29
CA SER A 7 -5.91 2.61 -0.07
C SER A 7 -5.27 1.28 -0.46
N ALA A 8 -4.12 0.96 0.13
CA ALA A 8 -3.39 -0.27 -0.19
C ALA A 8 -2.70 -0.86 1.04
N HIS A 9 -2.56 -2.18 1.04
CA HIS A 9 -1.74 -2.93 1.99
C HIS A 9 -0.48 -3.37 1.28
N VAL A 10 0.66 -3.14 1.91
CA VAL A 10 1.98 -3.44 1.34
C VAL A 10 2.76 -4.26 2.34
N ALA A 11 3.17 -5.46 1.93
CA ALA A 11 4.08 -6.26 2.71
C ALA A 11 5.52 -5.83 2.49
N ILE A 12 6.26 -5.70 3.59
CA ILE A 12 7.69 -5.39 3.60
C ILE A 12 8.45 -6.50 4.32
N ASP A 13 9.73 -6.62 3.97
CA ASP A 13 10.64 -7.52 4.66
C ASP A 13 11.00 -6.94 6.04
N ASP A 14 11.21 -7.81 7.03
CA ASP A 14 11.54 -7.45 8.42
C ASP A 14 12.80 -6.59 8.55
N LEU A 15 13.70 -6.68 7.57
CA LEU A 15 14.96 -5.94 7.55
C LEU A 15 14.82 -4.50 7.04
N VAL A 16 13.65 -4.12 6.53
CA VAL A 16 13.42 -2.83 5.88
C VAL A 16 12.73 -1.84 6.83
N ASP A 17 13.19 -0.59 6.83
CA ASP A 17 12.58 0.46 7.63
C ASP A 17 11.19 0.84 7.09
N ALA A 18 10.16 0.42 7.81
CA ALA A 18 8.76 0.66 7.46
C ALA A 18 8.44 2.14 7.25
N GLN A 19 8.98 3.04 8.10
CA GLN A 19 8.71 4.47 8.01
C GLN A 19 9.27 5.08 6.72
N THR A 20 10.48 4.67 6.32
CA THR A 20 11.12 5.11 5.08
C THR A 20 10.33 4.65 3.87
N VAL A 21 9.93 3.37 3.83
CA VAL A 21 9.12 2.82 2.73
C VAL A 21 7.78 3.52 2.64
N LEU A 22 7.07 3.69 3.77
CA LEU A 22 5.78 4.37 3.81
C LEU A 22 5.90 5.79 3.23
N ARG A 23 6.88 6.55 3.70
CA ARG A 23 7.10 7.93 3.24
C ARG A 23 7.37 7.98 1.74
N ASP A 24 8.27 7.13 1.26
CA ASP A 24 8.68 7.11 -0.15
C ASP A 24 7.52 6.73 -1.07
N MET A 25 6.76 5.68 -0.72
CA MET A 25 5.58 5.25 -1.46
C MET A 25 4.50 6.33 -1.47
N THR A 26 4.13 6.86 -0.30
CA THR A 26 3.11 7.90 -0.19
C THR A 26 3.50 9.14 -1.00
N GLN A 27 4.76 9.59 -0.89
CA GLN A 27 5.28 10.72 -1.65
C GLN A 27 5.26 10.45 -3.15
N THR A 28 5.66 9.26 -3.59
CA THR A 28 5.62 8.84 -4.99
C THR A 28 4.18 8.83 -5.52
N CYS A 29 3.22 8.32 -4.74
CA CYS A 29 1.81 8.33 -5.12
C CYS A 29 1.27 9.75 -5.29
N PHE A 30 1.53 10.65 -4.36
CA PHE A 30 1.08 12.04 -4.46
C PHE A 30 1.82 12.83 -5.55
N SER A 31 3.08 12.49 -5.83
CA SER A 31 3.88 13.18 -6.85
C SER A 31 3.54 12.73 -8.27
N ASN A 32 3.24 11.45 -8.47
CA ASN A 32 2.96 10.89 -9.80
C ASN A 32 1.46 10.88 -10.15
N TYR A 33 0.59 10.90 -9.14
CA TYR A 33 -0.85 10.80 -9.32
C TYR A 33 -1.56 11.88 -8.52
N ASN A 34 -2.66 12.39 -9.07
CA ASN A 34 -3.44 13.47 -8.45
C ASN A 34 -4.45 12.92 -7.42
N PHE A 35 -3.97 12.09 -6.49
CA PHE A 35 -4.79 11.56 -5.39
C PHE A 35 -5.10 12.66 -4.37
N HIS A 36 -6.34 12.67 -3.88
CA HIS A 36 -6.76 13.50 -2.77
C HIS A 36 -6.28 12.92 -1.43
N SER A 37 -6.29 11.59 -1.30
CA SER A 37 -5.83 10.89 -0.11
C SER A 37 -5.18 9.57 -0.50
N VAL A 38 -4.11 9.21 0.19
CA VAL A 38 -3.39 7.96 0.02
C VAL A 38 -3.17 7.35 1.40
N THR A 39 -3.72 6.16 1.62
CA THR A 39 -3.57 5.38 2.85
C THR A 39 -2.83 4.10 2.52
N ILE A 40 -1.59 3.98 2.99
CA ILE A 40 -0.79 2.75 2.84
C ILE A 40 -0.61 2.14 4.22
N GLN A 41 -1.06 0.90 4.38
CA GLN A 41 -0.81 0.11 5.58
C GLN A 41 0.33 -0.85 5.27
N LEU A 42 1.36 -0.82 6.10
CA LEU A 42 2.47 -1.75 6.01
C LEU A 42 2.23 -2.95 6.92
N GLU A 43 2.55 -4.12 6.39
CA GLU A 43 2.55 -5.38 7.11
C GLU A 43 3.90 -6.10 6.90
N GLN A 44 4.29 -6.96 7.82
CA GLN A 44 5.48 -7.79 7.59
C GLN A 44 5.12 -8.93 6.65
N GLN A 45 6.06 -9.32 5.80
CA GLN A 45 5.88 -10.47 4.92
C GLN A 45 5.58 -11.76 5.71
N ALA A 46 6.10 -11.88 6.94
CA ALA A 46 5.81 -13.00 7.83
C ALA A 46 4.34 -13.08 8.26
N ASP A 47 3.64 -11.94 8.32
CA ASP A 47 2.21 -11.86 8.66
C ASP A 47 1.30 -12.11 7.44
N GLN A 48 1.86 -12.13 6.22
CA GLN A 48 1.07 -12.41 5.02
C GLN A 48 0.50 -13.82 5.06
N LYS A 49 -0.81 -13.92 4.85
CA LYS A 49 -1.48 -15.20 4.72
C LYS A 49 -1.48 -15.63 3.25
N PRO A 50 -0.73 -16.67 2.86
CA PRO A 50 -0.77 -17.18 1.49
C PRO A 50 -2.19 -17.65 1.15
N GLY A 51 -2.71 -17.22 0.00
CA GLY A 51 -4.07 -17.57 -0.46
C GLY A 51 -5.20 -16.82 0.26
N CYS A 52 -4.98 -15.56 0.65
CA CYS A 52 -6.05 -14.72 1.20
C CYS A 52 -7.05 -14.33 0.10
N SER A 53 -8.20 -15.00 0.00
CA SER A 53 -9.22 -14.71 -1.02
C SER A 53 -9.87 -13.32 -0.96
N LEU A 54 -9.61 -12.55 0.10
CA LEU A 54 -10.00 -11.16 0.22
C LEU A 54 -8.98 -10.20 -0.39
N CYS A 55 -7.70 -10.58 -0.39
CA CYS A 55 -6.58 -9.79 -0.91
C CYS A 55 -6.03 -10.36 -2.23
N GLU A 56 -6.55 -11.50 -2.69
CA GLU A 56 -6.28 -12.04 -4.02
C GLU A 56 -6.69 -11.01 -5.09
N ASP A 57 -5.97 -11.03 -6.21
CA ASP A 57 -6.20 -10.09 -7.31
C ASP A 57 -7.67 -10.15 -7.76
N PRO A 58 -8.36 -9.01 -7.88
CA PRO A 58 -9.73 -8.98 -8.30
C PRO A 58 -9.84 -9.58 -9.70
N LYS A 59 -10.66 -10.63 -9.84
CA LYS A 59 -10.96 -11.20 -11.15
C LYS A 59 -11.81 -10.20 -11.93
N MET A 60 -11.25 -9.68 -13.01
CA MET A 60 -11.94 -8.86 -14.02
C MET A 60 -13.03 -9.65 -14.74
#